data_AF-A0A2G6CUL1-F1
#
_entry.id   AF-A0A2G6CUL1-F1
#
_cell.length_a   1.000
_cell.length_b   1.000
_cell.length_c   1.000
_cell.angle_alpha   90.00
_cell.angle_beta   90.00
_cell.angle_gamma   90.00
#
_symmetry.space_group_name_H-M   'P 1'
#
loop_
_entity.id
_entity.type
_entity.pdbx_description
1 polymer ?
#
loop_
_entity_poly.entity_id
_entity_poly.type
_entity_poly.pdbx_seq_one_letter_code
_entity_poly.pdbx_strand_id
1 'polypeptide(L)'
;KNLSVEKKKQIRECLNDAESECCLLAERAYLKKLEGGCSIPAFGHARIVNDTIELVAGLASLDGSRLLSRKMTGSIDDPEKTGATLGNDILENGGREILTQIKRQQER
;
A
#
# COMPACT_ATOMS: atom_id res chain seq x y z
N LYS A 1 0.85 -24.75 21.47
CA LYS A 1 0.24 -23.92 22.54
C LYS A 1 0.04 -22.50 22.00
N ASN A 2 -1.19 -22.02 21.88
CA ASN A 2 -1.46 -20.65 21.44
C ASN A 2 -1.32 -19.70 22.64
N LEU A 3 -0.68 -18.54 22.49
CA LEU A 3 -0.60 -17.54 23.56
C LEU A 3 -2.00 -16.97 23.87
N SER A 4 -2.25 -16.60 25.13
CA SER A 4 -3.48 -15.88 25.51
C SER A 4 -3.53 -14.49 24.84
N VAL A 5 -4.73 -13.93 24.73
CA VAL A 5 -4.96 -12.62 24.10
C VAL A 5 -4.21 -11.51 24.83
N GLU A 6 -4.19 -11.56 26.16
CA GLU A 6 -3.53 -10.59 27.03
C GLU A 6 -2.02 -10.60 26.78
N LYS A 7 -1.41 -11.79 26.68
CA LYS A 7 0.02 -11.92 26.39
C LYS A 7 0.37 -11.39 25.00
N LYS A 8 -0.47 -11.63 23.99
CA LYS A 8 -0.28 -11.10 22.63
C LYS A 8 -0.33 -9.57 22.62
N LYS A 9 -1.28 -8.98 23.34
CA LYS A 9 -1.42 -7.53 23.47
C LYS A 9 -0.17 -6.90 24.10
N GLN A 10 0.30 -7.45 25.22
CA GLN A 10 1.51 -6.96 25.89
C GLN A 10 2.76 -7.03 25.00
N ILE A 11 2.92 -8.12 24.23
CA ILE A 11 4.03 -8.26 23.28
C ILE A 11 3.94 -7.21 22.17
N ARG A 12 2.74 -6.94 21.63
CA ARG A 12 2.57 -5.89 20.62
C ARG A 12 2.91 -4.52 21.20
N GLU A 13 2.39 -4.19 22.38
CA GLU A 13 2.62 -2.89 23.01
C GLU A 13 4.10 -2.59 23.28
N CYS A 14 4.93 -3.62 23.54
CA CYS A 14 6.36 -3.41 23.79
C CYS A 14 7.25 -3.48 22.54
N LEU A 15 6.77 -4.05 21.42
CA LEU A 15 7.57 -4.23 20.20
C LEU A 15 7.11 -3.36 19.02
N ASN A 16 5.87 -2.88 19.03
CA ASN A 16 5.30 -2.14 17.93
C ASN A 16 5.77 -0.69 17.95
N ASP A 17 6.30 -0.24 16.82
CA ASP A 17 6.51 1.17 16.55
C ASP A 17 5.25 1.76 15.90
N ALA A 18 4.61 2.72 16.57
CA ALA A 18 3.32 3.26 16.16
C ALA A 18 3.39 4.03 14.83
N GLU A 19 4.50 4.76 14.60
CA GLU A 19 4.71 5.50 13.36
C GLU A 19 4.89 4.55 12.17
N SER A 20 5.73 3.53 12.32
CA SER A 20 5.93 2.48 11.31
C SER A 20 4.63 1.74 11.01
N GLU A 21 3.84 1.40 12.04
CA GLU A 21 2.54 0.76 11.85
C GLU A 21 1.59 1.64 11.04
N CYS A 22 1.49 2.93 11.35
CA CYS A 22 0.65 3.88 10.63
C CYS A 22 1.06 3.98 9.14
N CYS A 23 2.35 4.12 8.86
CA CYS A 23 2.89 4.12 7.49
C CYS A 23 2.56 2.81 6.74
N LEU A 24 2.83 1.66 7.38
CA LEU A 24 2.60 0.35 6.78
C LEU A 24 1.10 0.08 6.53
N LEU A 25 0.20 0.58 7.38
CA LEU A 25 -1.25 0.48 7.15
C LEU A 25 -1.65 1.22 5.87
N ALA A 26 -1.12 2.42 5.63
CA ALA A 26 -1.39 3.16 4.40
C ALA A 26 -0.84 2.43 3.16
N GLU A 27 0.40 1.95 3.21
CA GLU A 27 1.02 1.20 2.11
C GLU A 27 0.27 -0.11 1.80
N ARG A 28 -0.10 -0.86 2.83
CA ARG A 28 -0.85 -2.12 2.68
C ARG A 28 -2.26 -1.88 2.16
N ALA A 29 -2.92 -0.81 2.58
CA ALA A 29 -4.24 -0.45 2.05
C ALA A 29 -4.17 -0.09 0.56
N TYR A 30 -3.11 0.61 0.13
CA TYR A 30 -2.83 0.85 -1.28
C TYR A 30 -2.65 -0.47 -2.07
N LEU A 31 -1.75 -1.34 -1.61
CA LEU A 31 -1.48 -2.62 -2.28
C LEU A 31 -2.72 -3.52 -2.35
N LYS A 32 -3.53 -3.53 -1.28
CA LYS A 32 -4.79 -4.28 -1.23
C LYS A 32 -5.78 -3.82 -2.31
N LYS A 33 -5.79 -2.53 -2.65
CA LYS A 33 -6.67 -2.01 -3.71
C LYS A 33 -6.27 -2.44 -5.11
N LEU A 34 -4.99 -2.64 -5.37
CA LEU A 34 -4.50 -3.09 -6.68
C LEU A 34 -4.86 -4.55 -6.99
N GLU A 35 -5.36 -5.31 -6.00
CA GLU A 35 -5.77 -6.72 -6.12
C GLU A 35 -4.70 -7.63 -6.78
N GLY A 36 -3.43 -7.22 -6.74
CA GLY A 36 -2.35 -7.98 -7.34
C GLY A 36 -1.69 -8.90 -6.34
N GLY A 37 -1.43 -10.13 -6.76
CA GLY A 37 -0.53 -11.03 -6.05
C GLY A 37 0.91 -10.55 -6.09
N CYS A 38 1.84 -11.31 -5.50
CA CYS A 38 3.28 -10.98 -5.41
C CYS A 38 3.98 -10.64 -6.75
N SER A 39 3.33 -10.88 -7.88
CA SER A 39 3.89 -10.74 -9.22
C SER A 39 3.53 -9.42 -9.92
N ILE A 40 2.88 -8.46 -9.24
CA ILE A 40 2.65 -7.11 -9.79
C ILE A 40 3.77 -6.14 -9.39
N PRO A 41 4.33 -5.35 -10.33
CA PRO A 41 5.37 -4.36 -10.03
C PRO A 41 4.74 -3.07 -9.48
N ALA A 42 4.14 -3.18 -8.30
CA ALA A 42 3.60 -2.06 -7.53
C ALA A 42 4.48 -1.73 -6.33
N PHE A 43 4.48 -0.47 -5.93
CA PHE A 43 5.22 0.03 -4.77
C PHE A 43 4.41 1.08 -4.03
N GLY A 44 4.62 1.18 -2.73
CA GLY A 44 4.09 2.23 -1.87
C GLY A 44 5.10 2.53 -0.77
N HIS A 45 5.32 3.80 -0.49
CA HIS A 45 6.20 4.27 0.57
C HIS A 45 5.56 5.46 1.28
N ALA A 46 5.24 5.27 2.55
CA ALA A 46 4.66 6.28 3.42
C ALA A 46 5.70 6.84 4.40
N ARG A 47 5.53 8.10 4.77
CA ARG A 47 6.24 8.74 5.88
C ARG A 47 5.30 9.66 6.64
N ILE A 48 5.55 9.86 7.93
CA ILE A 48 4.84 10.85 8.73
C ILE A 48 5.65 12.15 8.78
N VAL A 49 4.98 13.27 8.52
CA VAL A 49 5.55 14.61 8.60
C VAL A 49 4.50 15.51 9.26
N ASN A 50 4.79 16.02 10.47
CA ASN A 50 3.88 16.91 11.23
C ASN A 50 2.44 16.34 11.31
N ASP A 51 2.28 15.14 11.85
CA ASP A 51 0.99 14.44 11.99
C ASP A 51 0.24 14.18 10.68
N THR A 52 0.93 14.26 9.55
CA THR A 52 0.39 13.98 8.22
C THR A 52 1.14 12.83 7.58
N ILE A 53 0.41 11.85 7.07
CA ILE A 53 0.97 10.79 6.23
C ILE A 53 1.21 11.37 4.86
N GLU A 54 2.43 11.25 4.36
CA GLU A 54 2.77 11.44 2.95
C GLU A 54 3.02 10.07 2.30
N LEU A 55 2.13 9.62 1.44
CA LEU A 55 2.24 8.37 0.70
C LEU A 55 2.62 8.64 -0.75
N VAL A 56 3.72 8.03 -1.20
CA VAL A 56 4.08 7.96 -2.62
C VAL A 56 3.92 6.51 -3.06
N ALA A 57 3.15 6.29 -4.12
CA ALA A 57 2.88 4.94 -4.60
C ALA A 57 2.74 4.89 -6.12
N GLY A 58 2.84 3.69 -6.69
CA GLY A 58 2.79 3.53 -8.13
C GLY A 58 2.77 2.09 -8.64
N LEU A 59 2.54 1.99 -9.94
CA LEU A 59 2.47 0.74 -10.70
C LEU A 59 3.25 0.90 -12.01
N ALA A 60 4.11 -0.06 -12.31
CA ALA A 60 4.84 -0.12 -13.58
C ALA A 60 4.29 -1.21 -14.53
N SER A 61 4.61 -1.13 -15.81
CA SER A 61 4.49 -2.27 -16.73
C SER A 61 5.66 -3.25 -16.54
N LEU A 62 5.51 -4.51 -16.97
CA LEU A 62 6.56 -5.54 -16.84
C LEU A 62 7.84 -5.20 -17.60
N ASP A 63 7.72 -4.47 -18.71
CA ASP A 63 8.84 -4.00 -19.53
C ASP A 63 9.40 -2.64 -19.08
N GLY A 64 8.80 -2.02 -18.06
CA GLY A 64 9.17 -0.69 -17.55
C GLY A 64 8.83 0.48 -18.49
N SER A 65 8.18 0.25 -19.63
CA SER A 65 7.83 1.32 -20.59
C SER A 65 6.81 2.31 -20.04
N ARG A 66 6.01 1.90 -19.05
CA ARG A 66 5.00 2.73 -18.38
C ARG A 66 5.22 2.70 -16.88
N LEU A 67 5.19 3.88 -16.26
CA LEU A 67 5.21 4.06 -14.82
C LEU A 67 4.12 5.05 -14.43
N LEU A 68 3.17 4.59 -13.61
CA LEU A 68 2.19 5.45 -12.95
C LEU A 68 2.65 5.66 -11.52
N SER A 69 2.97 6.91 -11.16
CA SER A 69 3.31 7.29 -9.80
C SER A 69 2.49 8.49 -9.37
N ARG A 70 2.04 8.44 -8.11
CA ARG A 70 1.21 9.47 -7.48
C ARG A 70 1.66 9.66 -6.04
N LYS A 71 1.43 10.87 -5.53
CA LYS A 71 1.62 11.23 -4.12
C LYS A 71 0.27 11.68 -3.57
N MET A 72 -0.03 11.29 -2.33
CA MET A 72 -1.15 11.82 -1.58
C MET A 72 -0.79 12.01 -0.12
N THR A 73 -1.45 12.97 0.50
CA THR A 73 -1.35 13.24 1.94
C THR A 73 -2.66 12.92 2.66
N GLY A 74 -2.59 12.50 3.92
CA GLY A 74 -3.77 12.25 4.74
C GLY A 74 -3.46 12.24 6.24
N SER A 75 -4.50 12.10 7.06
CA SER A 75 -4.36 12.10 8.53
C SER A 75 -3.74 10.78 9.02
N ILE A 76 -2.91 10.85 10.07
CA ILE A 76 -2.43 9.69 10.83
C ILE A 76 -3.56 8.91 11.53
N ASP A 77 -4.74 9.52 11.69
CA ASP A 77 -5.92 8.86 12.28
C ASP A 77 -6.59 7.85 11.34
N ASP A 78 -6.38 7.99 10.03
CA ASP A 78 -6.98 7.14 9.01
C ASP A 78 -5.97 6.81 7.88
N PRO A 79 -4.89 6.08 8.20
CA PRO A 79 -3.85 5.70 7.24
C PRO A 79 -4.41 4.85 6.09
N GLU A 80 -5.31 3.93 6.41
CA GLU A 80 -5.89 3.01 5.44
C GLU A 80 -6.71 3.74 4.38
N LYS A 81 -7.46 4.79 4.75
CA LYS A 81 -8.18 5.62 3.78
C LYS A 81 -7.23 6.32 2.81
N THR A 82 -6.11 6.84 3.28
CA THR A 82 -5.09 7.47 2.42
C THR A 82 -4.57 6.45 1.40
N GLY A 83 -4.19 5.26 1.86
CA GLY A 83 -3.76 4.17 0.97
C GLY A 83 -4.83 3.74 -0.03
N ALA A 84 -6.05 3.51 0.45
CA ALA A 84 -7.17 3.06 -0.37
C ALA A 84 -7.55 4.07 -1.45
N THR A 85 -7.58 5.36 -1.11
CA THR A 85 -7.89 6.42 -2.07
C THR A 85 -6.80 6.52 -3.15
N LEU A 86 -5.51 6.35 -2.79
CA LEU A 86 -4.42 6.41 -3.76
C LEU A 86 -4.46 5.21 -4.70
N GLY A 87 -4.84 4.05 -4.18
CA GLY A 87 -5.02 2.83 -4.96
C GLY A 87 -6.12 3.01 -6.00
N ASN A 88 -7.26 3.57 -5.60
CA ASN A 88 -8.35 3.90 -6.53
C ASN A 88 -7.90 4.92 -7.59
N ASP A 89 -7.22 6.00 -7.19
CA ASP A 89 -6.70 7.01 -8.13
C ASP A 89 -5.77 6.39 -9.18
N ILE A 90 -4.80 5.57 -8.76
CA ILE A 90 -3.90 4.86 -9.68
C ILE A 90 -4.69 3.96 -10.65
N LEU A 91 -5.67 3.20 -10.14
CA LEU A 91 -6.48 2.29 -10.97
C LEU A 91 -7.32 3.04 -12.01
N GLU A 92 -7.91 4.18 -11.64
CA GLU A 92 -8.72 5.03 -12.52
C GLU A 92 -7.87 5.80 -13.53
N ASN A 93 -6.61 6.10 -13.22
CA ASN A 93 -5.70 6.86 -14.06
C ASN A 93 -4.73 5.97 -14.86
N GLY A 94 -5.20 4.84 -15.38
CA GLY A 94 -4.41 3.99 -16.29
C GLY A 94 -3.88 2.69 -15.67
N GLY A 95 -4.07 2.49 -14.35
CA GLY A 95 -3.56 1.33 -13.63
C GLY A 95 -4.29 0.04 -14.00
N ARG A 96 -5.60 0.10 -14.27
CA ARG A 96 -6.39 -1.06 -14.71
C ARG A 96 -5.89 -1.63 -16.03
N GLU A 97 -5.49 -0.78 -16.98
CA GLU A 97 -4.95 -1.22 -18.27
C GLU A 97 -3.60 -1.90 -18.08
N ILE A 98 -2.73 -1.34 -17.23
CA ILE A 98 -1.42 -1.94 -16.92
C ILE A 98 -1.62 -3.31 -16.26
N LEU A 99 -2.48 -3.42 -15.24
CA LEU A 99 -2.78 -4.70 -14.58
C LEU A 99 -3.34 -5.74 -15.57
N THR A 100 -4.23 -5.32 -16.47
CA THR A 100 -4.78 -6.21 -17.50
C THR A 100 -3.69 -6.70 -18.46
N GLN A 101 -2.76 -5.84 -18.86
CA GLN A 101 -1.62 -6.20 -19.70
C GLN A 101 -0.69 -7.19 -18.99
N ILE A 102 -0.40 -6.95 -17.70
CA ILE A 102 0.43 -7.84 -16.86
C ILE A 102 -0.19 -9.25 -16.80
N LYS A 103 -1.47 -9.36 -16.46
CA LYS A 103 -2.18 -10.66 -16.35
C LYS A 103 -2.11 -11.44 -17.66
N ARG A 104 -2.37 -10.79 -18.80
CA ARG A 104 -2.29 -11.41 -20.13
C ARG A 104 -0.89 -11.90 -20.51
N GLN A 105 0.17 -11.24 -20.04
CA GLN A 105 1.54 -11.65 -20.31
C GLN A 105 1.98 -12.82 -19.41
N GLN A 106 1.41 -12.95 -18.21
CA GLN A 106 1.71 -14.04 -17.27
C GLN A 106 0.97 -15.36 -17.59
N GLU A 107 -0.15 -15.28 -18.31
CA GLU A 107 -0.91 -16.45 -18.78
C GLU A 107 -0.36 -17.04 -20.09
N ARG A 108 0.64 -16.40 -20.70
CA ARG A 108 1.33 -16.85 -21.91
C ARG A 108 2.56 -17.66 -21.57
#